data_AF-A0AAX1Y875-F1
#
_entry.id   AF-A0AAX1Y875-F1
#
_cell.length_a   1.000
_cell.length_b   1.000
_cell.length_c   1.000
_cell.angle_alpha   90.00
_cell.angle_beta   90.00
_cell.angle_gamma   90.00
#
_symmetry.space_group_name_H-M   'P 1'
#
loop_
_entity.id
_entity.type
_entity.pdbx_description
1 polymer ?
#
loop_
_entity_poly.entity_id
_entity_poly.type
_entity_poly.pdbx_seq_one_letter_code
_entity_poly.pdbx_strand_id
1 'polypeptide(L)' 'MTNRREQVLEQLIKLAKPLPEYEILLSIPGIAETTATSVIDELGDIRRFKSANQINAFIGLISNTMNREIP' A
#
# COMPACT_ATOMS: atom_id res chain seq x y z
N MET A 1 20.49 -6.81 -21.68
CA MET A 1 20.30 -5.38 -21.35
C MET A 1 19.01 -5.28 -20.56
N THR A 2 19.09 -5.15 -19.24
CA THR A 2 17.91 -5.03 -18.37
C THR A 2 17.22 -3.72 -18.70
N ASN A 3 15.90 -3.76 -18.91
CA ASN A 3 15.18 -2.55 -19.29
C ASN A 3 15.05 -1.61 -18.08
N ARG A 4 14.94 -0.30 -18.31
CA ARG A 4 14.85 0.70 -17.23
C ARG A 4 13.68 0.43 -16.26
N ARG A 5 12.58 -0.17 -16.74
CA ARG A 5 11.41 -0.48 -15.90
C ARG A 5 11.73 -1.58 -14.88
N GLU A 6 12.39 -2.65 -15.30
CA GLU A 6 12.85 -3.74 -14.42
C GLU A 6 13.78 -3.21 -13.34
N GLN A 7 14.73 -2.34 -13.70
CA GLN A 7 15.65 -1.75 -12.72
C GLN A 7 14.94 -0.89 -11.67
N VAL A 8 13.91 -0.15 -12.07
CA VAL A 8 13.10 0.66 -11.13
C VAL A 8 12.26 -0.26 -10.24
N LEU A 9 11.65 -1.30 -10.81
CA LEU A 9 10.85 -2.26 -10.05
C LEU A 9 11.68 -2.99 -9.00
N GLU A 10 12.88 -3.47 -9.36
CA GLU A 10 13.80 -4.10 -8.40
C GLU A 10 14.19 -3.17 -7.26
N GLN A 11 14.40 -1.87 -7.55
CA GLN A 11 14.69 -0.88 -6.52
C GLN A 11 13.50 -0.66 -5.58
N LEU A 12 12.29 -0.55 -6.12
CA LEU A 12 11.07 -0.40 -5.32
C LEU A 12 10.83 -1.61 -4.43
N ILE A 13 10.98 -2.83 -4.96
CA ILE A 13 10.86 -4.07 -4.19
C ILE A 13 11.91 -4.09 -3.06
N LYS A 14 13.15 -3.70 -3.35
CA LYS A 14 14.23 -3.65 -2.35
C LYS A 14 13.93 -2.64 -1.22
N LEU A 15 13.30 -1.53 -1.54
CA LEU A 15 12.87 -0.52 -0.56
C LEU A 15 11.66 -0.99 0.26
N ALA A 16 10.77 -1.78 -0.34
CA ALA A 16 9.56 -2.29 0.31
C ALA A 16 9.84 -3.48 1.24
N LYS A 17 10.75 -4.41 0.88
CA LYS A 17 11.10 -5.61 1.66
C LYS A 17 11.34 -5.42 3.17
N PRO A 18 12.04 -4.38 3.65
CA PRO A 18 12.27 -4.19 5.09
C PRO A 18 11.04 -3.68 5.85
N LEU A 19 9.97 -3.26 5.15
CA LEU A 19 8.76 -2.74 5.78
C LEU A 19 7.89 -3.89 6.29
N PRO A 20 7.35 -3.83 7.52
CA PRO A 20 6.48 -4.88 8.05
C PRO A 20 5.22 -5.09 7.19
N GLU A 21 4.75 -4.03 6.52
CA GLU A 21 3.60 -4.08 5.63
C GLU A 21 3.83 -4.98 4.41
N TYR A 22 5.07 -5.16 3.96
CA TYR A 22 5.42 -5.99 2.81
C TYR A 22 5.08 -7.47 3.03
N GLU A 23 5.55 -8.03 4.16
CA GLU A 23 5.27 -9.43 4.52
C GLU A 23 3.79 -9.64 4.83
N ILE A 24 3.12 -8.64 5.43
CA ILE A 24 1.68 -8.70 5.68
C ILE A 24 0.90 -8.77 4.36
N LEU A 25 1.24 -7.94 3.38
CA LEU A 25 0.58 -7.96 2.06
C LEU A 25 0.85 -9.28 1.32
N LEU A 26 2.08 -9.80 1.37
CA LEU A 26 2.42 -11.09 0.76
C LEU A 26 1.73 -12.28 1.43
N SER A 27 1.32 -12.17 2.69
CA SER A 27 0.57 -13.23 3.37
C SER A 27 -0.85 -13.43 2.80
N ILE A 28 -1.35 -12.48 2.02
CA ILE A 28 -2.67 -12.53 1.38
C ILE A 28 -2.57 -13.39 0.09
N PRO A 29 -3.31 -14.49 -0.03
CA PRO A 29 -3.30 -15.31 -1.24
C PRO A 29 -3.67 -14.50 -2.49
N GLY A 30 -2.81 -14.55 -3.51
CA GLY A 30 -3.00 -13.82 -4.77
C GLY A 30 -2.33 -12.44 -4.83
N ILE A 31 -1.72 -11.96 -3.74
CA ILE A 31 -0.84 -10.78 -3.77
C ILE A 31 0.60 -11.23 -4.07
N ALA A 32 1.20 -10.67 -5.12
CA ALA A 32 2.61 -10.88 -5.47
C ALA A 32 3.49 -9.71 -5.03
N GLU A 33 4.83 -9.87 -5.09
CA GLU A 33 5.79 -8.83 -4.69
C GLU A 33 5.54 -7.49 -5.39
N THR A 34 5.20 -7.52 -6.68
CA THR A 34 4.91 -6.32 -7.48
C THR A 34 3.68 -5.58 -6.95
N THR A 35 2.59 -6.30 -6.69
CA THR A 35 1.35 -5.73 -6.14
C THR A 35 1.56 -5.21 -4.72
N ALA A 36 2.24 -5.96 -3.85
CA ALA A 36 2.56 -5.51 -2.50
C ALA A 36 3.39 -4.22 -2.52
N THR A 37 4.38 -4.16 -3.40
CA THR A 37 5.23 -2.98 -3.59
C THR A 37 4.41 -1.79 -4.11
N SER A 38 3.54 -1.98 -5.11
CA SER A 38 2.66 -0.92 -5.61
C SER A 38 1.75 -0.35 -4.54
N VAL A 39 1.14 -1.19 -3.70
CA VAL A 39 0.28 -0.74 -2.60
C VAL A 39 1.06 0.11 -1.59
N ILE A 40 2.28 -0.31 -1.25
CA ILE A 40 3.16 0.44 -0.33
C ILE A 40 3.59 1.77 -0.96
N ASP A 41 3.93 1.78 -2.26
CA ASP A 41 4.31 3.00 -2.99
C ASP A 41 3.17 4.01 -3.05
N GLU A 42 1.95 3.55 -3.36
CA GLU A 42 0.76 4.41 -3.44
C GLU A 42 0.31 4.96 -2.07
N LEU A 43 0.35 4.12 -1.03
CA LEU A 43 -0.08 4.53 0.30
C LEU A 43 1.00 5.30 1.06
N GLY A 44 2.28 5.09 0.71
CA GLY A 44 3.42 5.63 1.44
C GLY A 44 3.47 5.11 2.88
N ASP A 45 3.65 6.00 3.86
CA ASP A 45 3.63 5.61 5.28
C ASP A 45 2.21 5.25 5.74
N ILE A 46 1.87 3.95 5.68
CA ILE A 46 0.55 3.42 6.04
C ILE A 46 0.18 3.74 7.50
N ARG A 47 1.18 3.92 8.38
CA ARG A 47 0.98 4.22 9.81
C ARG A 47 0.46 5.63 10.08
N ARG A 48 0.42 6.49 9.05
CA ARG A 48 -0.26 7.80 9.10
C ARG A 48 -1.78 7.65 9.23
N PHE A 49 -2.33 6.52 8.76
CA PHE A 49 -3.74 6.21 8.89
C PHE A 49 -4.01 5.58 10.26
N LYS A 50 -4.93 6.18 11.03
CA LYS A 50 -5.35 5.71 12.35
C LYS A 50 -6.57 4.79 12.29
N SER A 51 -7.23 4.69 11.14
CA SER A 51 -8.36 3.79 10.93
C SER A 51 -8.54 3.44 9.45
N ALA A 52 -9.21 2.31 9.18
CA ALA A 52 -9.57 1.90 7.82
C ALA A 52 -10.43 2.95 7.09
N ASN A 53 -11.25 3.72 7.81
CA ASN A 53 -12.03 4.81 7.22
C ASN A 53 -11.15 5.92 6.61
N GLN A 54 -10.01 6.23 7.23
CA GLN A 54 -9.07 7.21 6.67
C GLN A 54 -8.42 6.69 5.39
N ILE A 55 -8.17 5.39 5.30
CA ILE A 55 -7.71 4.75 4.05
C ILE A 55 -8.83 4.86 3.00
N ASN A 56 -10.06 4.46 3.33
CA ASN A 56 -11.21 4.54 2.43
C ASN A 56 -11.44 5.96 1.88
N ALA A 57 -11.23 6.99 2.70
CA ALA A 57 -11.30 8.38 2.26
C ALA A 57 -10.12 8.79 1.37
N PHE A 58 -8.91 8.29 1.66
CA PHE A 58 -7.71 8.56 0.84
C PHE A 58 -7.82 7.98 -0.56
N ILE A 59 -8.33 6.73 -0.69
CA ILE A 59 -8.54 6.08 -1.99
C ILE A 59 -9.85 6.49 -2.68
N GLY A 60 -10.60 7.45 -2.09
CA GLY A 60 -11.81 8.02 -2.69
C GLY A 60 -13.06 7.14 -2.64
N LEU A 61 -13.05 6.05 -1.85
CA LEU A 61 -14.21 5.17 -1.69
C LEU A 61 -15.29 5.76 -0.78
N ILE A 62 -14.92 6.49 0.27
CA ILE A 62 -15.86 7.05 1.25
C ILE A 62 -15.46 8.49 1.59
N SER A 63 -16.34 9.47 1.33
CA SER A 63 -16.08 10.86 1.72
C SER A 63 -16.04 11.01 3.25
N ASN A 64 -15.10 11.83 3.75
CA ASN A 64 -14.90 12.14 5.17
C ASN A 64 -16.16 12.72 5.88
N THR A 65 -17.19 13.09 5.12
CA THR A 65 -18.50 13.50 5.62
C THR A 65 -19.31 12.38 6.30
N MET A 66 -18.93 11.10 6.13
CA MET A 66 -19.57 9.97 6.84
C MET A 66 -18.80 9.53 8.10
N ASN A 67 -17.81 10.30 8.55
CA ASN A 67 -17.13 10.05 9.83
C ASN A 67 -17.82 10.74 11.03
N ARG A 68 -19.04 11.26 10.81
CA ARG A 68 -19.95 11.65 11.89
C ARG A 68 -20.99 10.55 12.03
N GLU A 69 -20.86 9.81 13.13
CA GLU A 69 -21.87 8.92 13.69
C GLU A 69 -22.16 7.67 12.87
N ILE A 70 -21.37 6.62 13.14
CA ILE A 70 -21.95 5.29 13.28
C ILE A 70 -21.86 4.98 14.79
N PRO A 71 -22.98 4.83 15.51
CA PRO A 71 -22.96 4.39 16.91
C PRO A 71 -22.37 3.00 17.08
#